data_AF-A0A392UJG6-F1
#
_entry.id   AF-A0A392UJG6-F1
#
_cell.length_a   1.000
_cell.length_b   1.000
_cell.length_c   1.000
_cell.angle_alpha   90.00
_cell.angle_beta   90.00
_cell.angle_gamma   90.00
#
_symmetry.space_group_name_H-M   'P 1'
#
loop_
_entity.id
_entity.type
_entity.pdbx_description
1 polymer ?
#
loop_
_entity_poly.entity_id
_entity_poly.type
_entity_poly.pdbx_seq_one_letter_code
_entity_poly.pdbx_strand_id
1 'polypeptide(L)' 'MNRTLTERARSLCMQSGLPKQFWAEAVNTAAYLINRGPSVPLEHKIPEE' A
#
# COMPACT_ATOMS: atom_id res chain seq x y z
N MET A 1 8.03 0.02 -8.21
CA MET A 1 6.87 0.40 -7.38
C MET A 1 5.69 -0.59 -7.51
N ASN A 2 5.32 -1.01 -8.73
CA ASN A 2 4.17 -1.91 -8.94
C ASN A 2 4.24 -3.23 -8.14
N ARG A 3 5.44 -3.82 -8.01
CA ARG A 3 5.65 -5.03 -7.18
C ARG A 3 5.33 -4.78 -5.70
N THR A 4 5.92 -3.73 -5.11
CA THR A 4 5.67 -3.33 -3.71
C THR A 4 4.19 -3.07 -3.45
N LEU A 5 3.52 -2.35 -4.37
CA LEU A 5 2.09 -2.06 -4.26
C LEU A 5 1.25 -3.35 -4.23
N THR A 6 1.55 -4.28 -5.14
CA THR A 6 0.82 -5.56 -5.25
C THR A 6 1.08 -6.45 -4.03
N GLU A 7 2.31 -6.51 -3.52
CA GLU A 7 2.66 -7.26 -2.32
C GLU A 7 1.95 -6.70 -1.08
N ARG A 8 1.94 -5.37 -0.90
CA ARG A 8 1.24 -4.69 0.20
C ARG A 8 -0.26 -4.88 0.13
N ALA A 9 -0.87 -4.73 -1.05
CA ALA A 9 -2.31 -4.99 -1.25
C ALA A 9 -2.68 -6.43 -0.92
N ARG A 10 -1.86 -7.40 -1.35
CA ARG A 10 -2.05 -8.82 -1.01
C ARG A 10 -1.95 -9.06 0.49
N SER A 11 -0.95 -8.50 1.16
CA SER A 11 -0.81 -8.59 2.62
C SER A 11 -2.00 -7.97 3.35
N LEU A 12 -2.49 -6.81 2.91
CA LEU A 12 -3.68 -6.17 3.47
C LEU A 12 -4.91 -7.08 3.36
N CYS A 13 -5.18 -7.65 2.18
CA CYS A 13 -6.29 -8.60 2.01
C CYS A 13 -6.13 -9.84 2.90
N MET A 14 -4.92 -10.43 2.97
CA MET A 14 -4.68 -11.61 3.80
C MET A 14 -4.88 -11.33 5.29
N GLN A 15 -4.35 -10.20 5.79
CA GLN A 15 -4.44 -9.84 7.21
C GLN A 15 -5.85 -9.46 7.64
N SER A 16 -6.61 -8.81 6.75
CA SER A 16 -7.99 -8.41 7.03
C SER A 16 -9.01 -9.53 6.80
N GLY A 17 -8.61 -10.66 6.19
CA GLY A 17 -9.52 -11.73 5.82
C GLY A 17 -10.58 -11.32 4.77
N LEU A 18 -10.32 -10.24 4.02
CA LEU A 18 -11.30 -9.69 3.08
C LEU A 18 -11.38 -10.53 1.79
N PRO A 19 -12.58 -10.71 1.22
CA PRO A 19 -12.75 -11.35 -0.08
C PRO A 19 -12.04 -10.59 -1.21
N LYS A 20 -11.72 -11.30 -2.31
CA LYS A 20 -11.02 -10.75 -3.48
C LYS A 20 -11.75 -9.56 -4.15
N GLN A 21 -13.06 -9.40 -3.92
CA GLN A 21 -13.82 -8.26 -4.42
C GLN A 21 -13.27 -6.91 -3.91
N PHE A 22 -12.61 -6.90 -2.75
CA PHE A 22 -11.99 -5.70 -2.16
C PHE A 22 -10.56 -5.43 -2.66
N TRP A 23 -10.14 -6.10 -3.75
CA TRP A 23 -8.79 -5.95 -4.29
C TRP A 23 -8.48 -4.51 -4.71
N ALA A 24 -9.45 -3.81 -5.31
CA ALA A 24 -9.26 -2.42 -5.73
C ALA A 24 -9.03 -1.50 -4.52
N GLU A 25 -9.82 -1.67 -3.46
CA GLU A 25 -9.71 -0.94 -2.21
C GLU A 25 -8.40 -1.25 -1.48
N ALA A 26 -7.97 -2.52 -1.49
CA ALA A 26 -6.69 -2.92 -0.91
C ALA A 26 -5.50 -2.31 -1.66
N VAL A 27 -5.55 -2.25 -2.99
CA VAL A 27 -4.53 -1.56 -3.81
C VAL A 27 -4.53 -0.06 -3.54
N ASN A 28 -5.71 0.58 -3.50
CA ASN A 28 -5.82 2.01 -3.19
C ASN A 28 -5.29 2.33 -1.78
N THR A 29 -5.62 1.49 -0.80
CA THR A 29 -5.13 1.64 0.58
C THR A 29 -3.62 1.46 0.65
N ALA A 30 -3.07 0.47 -0.05
CA ALA A 30 -1.63 0.27 -0.13
C ALA A 30 -0.92 1.49 -0.77
N ALA A 31 -1.47 2.06 -1.84
CA ALA A 31 -0.93 3.26 -2.47
C ALA A 31 -0.96 4.46 -1.52
N TYR A 32 -2.10 4.69 -0.86
CA TYR A 32 -2.26 5.75 0.13
C TYR A 32 -1.20 5.66 1.24
N LEU A 33 -1.02 4.48 1.83
CA LEU A 33 -0.03 4.27 2.90
C LEU A 33 1.41 4.46 2.42
N ILE A 34 1.73 3.99 1.20
CA ILE A 34 3.08 4.15 0.64
C ILE A 34 3.40 5.63 0.40
N ASN A 35 2.44 6.39 -0.12
CA ASN A 35 2.65 7.78 -0.48
C ASN A 35 2.60 8.73 0.73
N ARG A 36 1.97 8.31 1.84
CA ARG A 36 1.82 9.12 3.06
C ARG A 36 2.63 8.61 4.24
N GLY A 37 3.43 7.58 4.03
CA GLY A 37 4.40 7.09 5.00
C GLY A 37 5.80 7.66 4.75
N PRO A 38 6.67 7.67 5.78
CA PRO A 38 8.07 8.02 5.60
C PRO A 38 8.73 7.07 4.60
N SER A 39 9.38 7.64 3.59
CA SER A 39 10.01 6.90 2.51
C SER A 39 11.53 6.89 2.68
N VAL A 40 12.13 5.70 2.86
CA VAL A 40 13.59 5.55 3.02
C VAL A 40 14.37 6.17 1.85
N PRO A 41 13.98 5.95 0.57
CA PRO A 41 14.62 6.64 -0.57
C PRO A 41 14.53 8.17 -0.54
N LEU A 42 13.57 8.74 0.21
CA LEU A 42 13.38 10.18 0.35
C LEU A 42 13.88 10.70 1.71
N GLU A 43 14.85 10.03 2.34
CA GLU A 43 15.38 10.42 3.65
C GLU A 43 14.28 10.48 4.73
N HIS A 44 13.32 9.55 4.67
CA HIS A 44 12.15 9.49 5.54
C HIS A 44 11.15 10.64 5.36
N LYS A 45 11.28 11.44 4.30
CA LYS A 45 10.22 12.40 3.91
C LYS A 45 8.99 11.65 3.42
N ILE A 46 7.86 12.32 3.54
CA ILE A 46 6.57 11.82 3.06
C ILE A 46 6.41 12.22 1.57
N PRO A 47 6.20 11.26 0.65
CA PRO A 47 6.11 11.55 -0.79
C PRO A 47 5.00 12.53 -1.21
N GLU A 48 3.84 12.46 -0.56
CA GLU A 48 2.66 13.31 -0.83
C GLU A 48 2.52 14.50 0.13
N GLU A 49 3.58 14.89 0.85
CA GLU A 49 3.57 16.11 1.67
C GLU A 49 3.62 17.39 0.83
#